data_AF-A0A938NQD0-F1
#
_entry.id   AF-A0A938NQD0-F1
#
_cell.length_a   1.000
_cell.length_b   1.000
_cell.length_c   1.000
_cell.angle_alpha   90.00
_cell.angle_beta   90.00
_cell.angle_gamma   90.00
#
_symmetry.space_group_name_H-M   'P 1'
#
loop_
_entity.id
_entity.type
_entity.pdbx_description
1 polymer ?
#
loop_
_entity_poly.entity_id
_entity_poly.type
_entity_poly.pdbx_seq_one_letter_code
_entity_poly.pdbx_strand_id
1 'polypeptide(L)' 'MWAGTLLRAGIATAVPAQDGLYATLQTTMGTICFELYYTNVPNTVANFVGLTEGTRPWIDPRTK' A
#
# COMPACT_ATOMS: atom_id res chain seq x y z
N MET A 1 -16.28 -35.96 -6.89
CA MET A 1 -15.21 -35.38 -7.75
C MET A 1 -15.95 -34.89 -8.98
N TRP A 2 -15.83 -33.67 -9.48
CA TRP A 2 -14.63 -32.96 -9.91
C TRP A 2 -14.81 -31.45 -9.67
N ALA A 3 -13.73 -30.81 -9.25
CA ALA A 3 -13.66 -29.44 -8.78
C ALA A 3 -14.05 -28.40 -9.87
N GLY A 4 -15.03 -27.56 -9.56
CA GLY A 4 -15.20 -26.27 -10.25
C GLY A 4 -14.18 -25.28 -9.71
N THR A 5 -12.97 -25.32 -10.25
CA THR A 5 -11.91 -24.36 -9.96
C THR A 5 -12.39 -22.96 -10.35
N LEU A 6 -12.84 -22.18 -9.37
CA LEU A 6 -12.94 -20.74 -9.51
C LEU A 6 -11.52 -20.23 -9.75
N LEU A 7 -11.17 -19.98 -11.02
CA LEU A 7 -10.04 -19.16 -11.39
C LEU A 7 -10.27 -17.80 -10.74
N ARG A 8 -9.68 -17.64 -9.55
CA ARG A 8 -9.65 -16.38 -8.83
C ARG A 8 -8.80 -15.47 -9.72
N ALA A 9 -9.46 -14.65 -10.53
CA ALA A 9 -8.80 -13.62 -11.33
C ALA A 9 -7.91 -12.83 -10.37
N GLY A 10 -6.59 -13.05 -10.50
CA GLY A 10 -5.61 -12.38 -9.68
C GLY A 10 -5.76 -10.88 -9.90
N ILE A 11 -5.81 -10.12 -8.81
CA ILE A 11 -5.71 -8.66 -8.86
C ILE A 11 -4.43 -8.30 -9.60
N ALA A 12 -4.53 -7.72 -10.79
CA ALA A 12 -3.37 -7.26 -11.53
C ALA A 12 -2.73 -6.12 -10.74
N THR A 13 -1.59 -6.36 -10.10
CA THR A 13 -0.77 -5.31 -9.49
C THR A 13 -0.03 -4.61 -10.63
N ALA A 14 -0.34 -3.33 -10.85
CA ALA A 14 0.43 -2.52 -11.79
C ALA A 14 1.88 -2.45 -11.31
N VAL A 15 2.79 -3.10 -12.03
CA VAL A 15 4.23 -3.01 -11.77
C VAL A 15 4.71 -1.67 -12.33
N PRO A 16 5.21 -0.75 -11.51
CA PRO A 16 5.72 0.52 -11.99
C PRO A 16 6.94 0.29 -12.89
N ALA A 17 7.01 1.03 -14.00
CA ALA A 17 8.06 0.87 -15.02
C ALA A 17 9.37 1.62 -14.69
N GLN A 18 9.39 2.39 -13.61
CA GLN A 18 10.50 3.25 -13.20
C GLN A 18 10.94 2.85 -11.79
N ASP A 19 12.24 3.01 -11.52
CA ASP A 19 12.80 2.75 -10.20
C ASP A 19 12.26 3.76 -9.19
N GLY A 20 11.73 3.27 -8.07
CA GLY A 20 11.13 4.11 -7.05
C GLY A 20 10.50 3.31 -5.92
N LEU A 21 10.00 4.03 -4.91
CA LEU A 21 9.24 3.44 -3.82
C LEU A 21 7.75 3.65 -4.10
N TYR A 22 6.98 2.56 -4.11
CA TYR A 22 5.56 2.59 -4.45
C TYR A 22 4.74 1.90 -3.37
N ALA A 23 3.49 2.33 -3.23
CA ALA A 23 2.50 1.68 -2.38
C ALA A 23 1.23 1.39 -3.19
N THR A 24 0.57 0.30 -2.83
CA THR A 24 -0.72 -0.10 -3.40
C THR A 24 -1.77 -0.06 -2.31
N LEU A 25 -2.89 0.63 -2.57
CA LEU A 25 -4.00 0.76 -1.66
C LEU A 25 -5.24 0.11 -2.28
N GLN A 26 -5.73 -0.95 -1.65
CA GLN A 26 -6.98 -1.59 -2.04
C GLN A 26 -8.17 -0.82 -1.42
N THR A 27 -9.02 -0.27 -2.28
CA THR A 27 -10.31 0.33 -1.87
C THR A 27 -11.47 -0.48 -2.42
N THR A 28 -12.67 -0.22 -1.93
CA THR A 28 -13.92 -0.74 -2.49
C THR A 28 -14.18 -0.26 -3.92
N MET A 29 -13.60 0.87 -4.32
CA MET A 29 -13.72 1.44 -5.66
C MET A 29 -12.61 0.98 -6.61
N GLY A 30 -11.70 0.13 -6.13
CA GLY A 30 -10.57 -0.40 -6.91
C GLY A 30 -9.23 -0.17 -6.24
N THR A 31 -8.18 -0.58 -6.95
CA THR A 31 -6.81 -0.52 -6.47
C THR A 31 -6.13 0.75 -6.97
N ILE A 32 -5.49 1.48 -6.06
CA ILE A 32 -4.70 2.68 -6.38
C ILE A 32 -3.23 2.34 -6.17
N CYS A 33 -2.39 2.61 -7.17
CA CYS A 33 -0.93 2.53 -7.07
C CYS A 33 -0.36 3.94 -7.13
N PHE A 34 0.52 4.29 -6.20
CA PHE A 34 1.13 5.62 -6.12
C PHE A 34 2.57 5.55 -5.65
N GLU A 35 3.34 6.56 -6.06
CA GLU A 35 4.76 6.72 -5.70
C GLU A 35 4.93 7.49 -4.39
N LEU A 36 5.95 7.12 -3.62
CA LEU A 36 6.34 7.75 -2.37
C LEU A 36 7.66 8.52 -2.57
N TYR A 37 7.59 9.85 -2.53
CA TYR A 37 8.74 10.75 -2.70
C TYR A 37 9.59 10.89 -1.43
N TYR A 38 10.27 9.80 -1.04
CA TYR A 38 11.08 9.75 0.17
C TYR A 38 12.26 10.73 0.18
N THR A 39 12.80 11.09 -0.98
CA THR A 39 13.88 12.09 -1.09
C THR A 39 13.42 13.50 -0.72
N ASN A 40 12.17 13.84 -1.05
CA ASN A 40 11.61 15.17 -0.78
C ASN A 40 11.01 15.28 0.64
N VAL A 41 10.33 14.23 1.11
CA VAL A 41 9.58 14.23 2.38
C VAL A 41 9.83 12.96 3.20
N PRO A 42 11.08 12.73 3.65
CA PRO A 42 11.48 11.45 4.26
C PRO A 42 10.70 11.11 5.53
N ASN A 43 10.42 12.09 6.39
CA ASN A 43 9.69 11.85 7.64
C ASN A 43 8.23 11.44 7.39
N THR A 44 7.59 12.04 6.39
CA THR A 44 6.21 11.71 6.01
C THR A 44 6.13 10.31 5.44
N VAL A 45 7.05 9.96 4.53
CA VAL A 45 7.11 8.62 3.94
C VAL A 45 7.40 7.57 5.02
N ALA A 46 8.37 7.82 5.90
CA ALA A 46 8.68 6.89 7.00
C ALA A 46 7.51 6.72 7.98
N ASN A 47 6.74 7.79 8.25
CA ASN A 47 5.54 7.69 9.07
C ASN A 47 4.45 6.86 8.39
N PHE A 48 4.18 7.12 7.10
CA PHE A 48 3.21 6.35 6.33
C PHE A 48 3.57 4.87 6.29
N VAL A 49 4.79 4.53 5.87
CA VAL A 49 5.28 3.15 5.79
C VAL A 49 5.22 2.47 7.15
N GLY A 50 5.68 3.11 8.22
CA GLY A 50 5.66 2.51 9.55
C GLY A 50 4.26 2.24 10.10
N LEU A 51 3.28 3.09 9.77
CA LEU A 51 1.88 2.84 10.10
C LEU A 51 1.28 1.70 9.26
N THR A 52 1.60 1.65 7.96
CA THR A 52 1.11 0.61 7.06
C THR A 52 1.69 -0.77 7.36
N GLU A 53 2.97 -0.85 7.71
CA GLU A 53 3.65 -2.10 8.10
C GLU A 53 3.35 -2.52 9.54
N GLY A 54 2.71 -1.66 10.33
CA GLY A 54 2.44 -1.92 11.75
C GLY A 54 3.69 -1.87 12.65
N THR A 55 4.80 -1.32 12.16
CA THR A 55 6.05 -1.18 12.90
C THR A 55 6.07 0.06 13.80
N ARG A 56 5.12 0.99 13.61
CA ARG A 56 4.93 2.17 14.46
C ARG A 56 3.51 2.21 15.04
N PRO A 57 3.35 2.49 16.34
CA PRO A 57 2.02 2.66 16.92
C PRO A 57 1.39 3.97 16.43
N TRP A 58 0.09 3.92 16.16
CA TRP A 58 -0.70 5.13 15.94
C TRP A 58 -0.86 5.88 17.26
N ILE A 59 -0.71 7.20 17.21
CA ILE A 59 -0.88 8.09 18.36
C ILE A 59 -2.03 9.04 18.04
N ASP A 60 -3.06 9.04 18.89
CA ASP A 60 -4.21 9.94 18.75
C ASP A 60 -3.74 11.40 18.90
N PRO A 61 -3.94 12.28 17.89
CA PRO A 61 -3.55 13.68 17.97
C PRO A 61 -4.35 14.50 19.00
N ARG A 62 -5.48 13.99 19.51
CA ARG A 62 -6.37 14.71 20.45
C ARG A 62 -6.05 14.46 21.92
N THR A 63 -5.33 13.39 22.24
CA THR A 63 -5.02 12.99 23.61
C THR A 63 -3.54 13.12 23.94
N LYS A 64 -2.80 13.85 23.12
CA LYS A 64 -1.34 13.94 23.16
C LYS A 64 -0.85 15.18 23.89
#